data_AF-A0A9D1N079-F1
#
_entry.id   AF-A0A9D1N079-F1
#
_cell.length_a   1.000
_cell.length_b   1.000
_cell.length_c   1.000
_cell.angle_alpha   90.00
_cell.angle_beta   90.00
_cell.angle_gamma   90.00
#
_symmetry.space_group_name_H-M   'P 1'
#
loop_
_entity.id
_entity.type
_entity.pdbx_description
1 polymer ?
#
loop_
_entity_poly.entity_id
_entity_poly.type
_entity_poly.pdbx_seq_one_letter_code
_entity_poly.pdbx_strand_id
1 'polypeptide(L)'
;MGNLVLKGHISYATKRKYKWVAEFGKNTCEKCAALHGQEFEEDDVPYWPHPNCRCKVEEISVVDEIESEINEYKEELQQLKLQANELLGDTRVLRKQIEKLIKEAHSKEANSLEGRLTRLEYEIYKLIDKIKSLNREDINKHVLERIEKEIENIKKHMNKIKSNIEYKIVKNITKKETVIGGKIYSSIADMPESYNLLKIGLNIENYNEKYIQKNGKLYSSIDSLNNYKIQKDIRDRINKEMKIKDCKVLVLNTDSSISNKIILSNAFKNFLDKNYEQLKTNKKTKDTKIEFESIDKDLYSTFHGAEIKNISVDNQGNINLRIEDFYNFNPGRTSVKGRIGEKHQNRGELGPYYIITVLKIPKEQWQK
;
A
#
# COMPACT_ATOMS: atom_id res chain seq x y z
N MET A 1 -2.81 2.55 -1.23
CA MET A 1 -3.58 1.77 -2.21
C MET A 1 -2.81 1.90 -3.51
N GLY A 2 -2.15 0.82 -3.94
CA GLY A 2 -1.43 0.83 -5.20
C GLY A 2 -2.43 0.80 -6.35
N ASN A 3 -2.32 1.73 -7.28
CA ASN A 3 -2.98 1.62 -8.58
C ASN A 3 -2.41 0.39 -9.27
N LEU A 4 -3.12 -0.73 -9.18
CA LEU A 4 -2.98 -1.84 -10.11
C LEU A 4 -3.51 -1.34 -11.46
N VAL A 5 -2.64 -0.69 -12.23
CA VAL A 5 -2.85 -0.57 -13.67
C VAL A 5 -2.48 -1.93 -14.25
N LEU A 6 -3.46 -2.81 -14.33
CA LEU A 6 -3.36 -3.99 -15.20
C LEU A 6 -3.46 -3.46 -16.62
N LYS A 7 -2.32 -3.39 -17.32
CA LYS A 7 -2.31 -3.24 -18.78
C LYS A 7 -2.93 -4.51 -19.33
N GLY A 8 -4.13 -4.41 -19.89
CA GLY A 8 -4.86 -5.52 -20.49
C GLY A 8 -3.98 -6.27 -21.48
N HIS A 9 -3.83 -7.57 -21.27
CA HIS A 9 -3.48 -8.47 -22.34
C HIS A 9 -4.76 -8.65 -23.15
N ILE A 10 -4.85 -8.02 -24.33
CA ILE A 10 -5.97 -8.29 -25.23
C ILE A 10 -5.77 -9.72 -25.75
N SER A 11 -6.59 -10.65 -25.28
CA SER A 11 -6.61 -12.04 -25.73
C SER A 11 -7.40 -12.11 -27.04
N TYR A 12 -6.74 -11.77 -28.15
CA TYR A 12 -7.34 -11.91 -29.48
C TYR A 12 -7.57 -13.39 -29.77
N ALA A 13 -8.83 -13.79 -29.82
CA ALA A 13 -9.18 -15.06 -30.43
C ALA A 13 -9.06 -14.89 -31.95
N THR A 14 -8.44 -15.85 -32.62
CA THR A 14 -8.33 -15.86 -34.08
C THR A 14 -9.07 -17.06 -34.63
N LYS A 15 -9.83 -16.85 -35.71
CA LYS A 15 -10.40 -17.93 -36.50
C LYS A 15 -9.63 -18.10 -37.81
N ARG A 16 -9.56 -19.34 -38.29
CA ARG A 16 -8.96 -19.68 -39.57
C ARG A 16 -9.91 -19.28 -40.69
N LYS A 17 -9.38 -18.58 -41.68
CA LYS A 17 -10.06 -18.28 -42.94
C LYS A 17 -9.12 -18.56 -44.10
N TYR A 18 -9.66 -18.60 -45.30
CA TYR A 18 -8.94 -18.92 -46.50
C TYR A 18 -9.06 -17.77 -47.50
N LYS A 19 -7.92 -17.22 -47.93
CA LYS A 19 -7.86 -16.12 -48.89
C LYS A 19 -7.52 -16.64 -50.28
N TRP A 20 -8.33 -16.28 -51.27
CA TRP A 20 -8.06 -16.65 -52.65
C TRP A 20 -7.02 -15.74 -53.30
N VAL A 21 -5.95 -16.32 -53.85
CA VAL A 21 -4.85 -15.60 -54.50
C VAL A 21 -4.70 -16.07 -55.94
N ALA A 22 -4.96 -15.17 -56.89
CA ALA A 22 -4.77 -15.39 -58.32
C ALA A 22 -3.41 -14.81 -58.76
N GLU A 23 -2.70 -15.49 -59.67
CA GLU A 23 -1.40 -15.03 -60.19
C GLU A 23 -1.53 -13.81 -61.13
N PHE A 24 -2.71 -13.65 -61.74
CA PHE A 24 -3.02 -12.70 -62.82
C PHE A 24 -2.16 -12.92 -64.09
N GLY A 25 -2.78 -12.80 -65.28
CA GLY A 25 -2.10 -13.00 -66.57
C GLY A 25 -2.72 -14.11 -67.43
N LYS A 26 -1.98 -14.64 -68.42
CA LYS A 26 -2.49 -15.62 -69.41
C LYS A 26 -3.04 -16.92 -68.80
N ASN A 27 -2.69 -17.21 -67.55
CA ASN A 27 -3.09 -18.41 -66.80
C ASN A 27 -4.04 -18.05 -65.63
N THR A 28 -4.89 -17.04 -65.77
CA THR A 28 -5.94 -16.69 -64.80
C THR A 28 -7.20 -16.29 -65.57
N CYS A 29 -8.27 -17.06 -65.41
CA CYS A 29 -9.56 -16.73 -66.00
C CYS A 29 -10.24 -15.58 -65.23
N GLU A 30 -11.21 -14.92 -65.86
CA GLU A 30 -11.95 -13.81 -65.26
C GLU A 30 -12.65 -14.20 -63.95
N LYS A 31 -13.14 -15.44 -63.85
CA LYS A 31 -13.79 -15.94 -62.63
C LYS A 31 -12.82 -16.01 -61.44
N CYS A 32 -11.60 -16.48 -61.66
CA CYS A 32 -10.60 -16.55 -60.60
C CYS A 32 -9.95 -15.21 -60.28
N ALA A 33 -9.85 -14.30 -61.26
CA ALA A 33 -9.45 -12.92 -61.02
C ALA A 33 -10.47 -12.21 -60.10
N ALA A 34 -11.77 -12.46 -60.30
CA ALA A 34 -12.84 -11.88 -59.48
C ALA A 34 -12.83 -12.35 -58.01
N LEU A 35 -12.33 -13.57 -57.76
CA LEU A 35 -12.20 -14.12 -56.41
C LEU A 35 -10.94 -13.61 -55.69
N HIS A 36 -10.01 -12.95 -56.38
CA HIS A 36 -8.76 -12.51 -55.75
C HIS A 36 -9.01 -11.58 -54.57
N GLY A 37 -8.41 -11.94 -53.43
CA GLY A 37 -8.50 -11.18 -52.20
C GLY A 37 -9.74 -11.47 -51.35
N GLN A 38 -10.71 -12.26 -51.86
CA GLN A 38 -11.87 -12.68 -51.09
C GLN A 38 -11.47 -13.70 -50.01
N GLU A 39 -12.14 -13.62 -48.86
CA GLU A 39 -11.96 -14.52 -47.71
C GLU A 39 -13.14 -15.49 -47.60
N PHE A 40 -12.83 -16.75 -47.34
CA PHE A 40 -13.79 -17.84 -47.22
C PHE A 40 -13.60 -18.57 -45.89
N GLU A 41 -14.68 -19.13 -45.36
CA GLU A 41 -14.60 -20.15 -44.31
C GLU A 41 -14.17 -21.49 -44.93
N GLU A 42 -13.72 -22.47 -44.13
CA GLU A 42 -13.14 -23.74 -44.62
C GLU A 42 -14.07 -24.49 -45.59
N ASP A 43 -15.36 -24.54 -45.26
CA ASP A 43 -16.38 -25.26 -46.05
C ASP A 43 -16.87 -24.45 -47.27
N ASP A 44 -16.57 -23.15 -47.33
CA ASP A 44 -17.03 -22.23 -48.37
C ASP A 44 -15.97 -21.94 -49.44
N VAL A 45 -14.78 -22.55 -49.32
CA VAL A 45 -13.70 -22.36 -50.30
C VAL A 45 -14.16 -22.90 -51.66
N PRO A 46 -14.21 -22.06 -52.71
CA PRO A 46 -14.65 -22.49 -54.03
C PRO A 46 -13.82 -23.69 -54.54
N TYR A 47 -14.50 -24.75 -54.98
CA TYR A 47 -13.84 -25.93 -55.54
C TYR A 47 -12.96 -25.54 -56.72
N TRP A 48 -11.70 -25.97 -56.71
CA TRP A 48 -10.67 -25.66 -57.71
C TRP A 48 -11.20 -25.81 -59.13
N PRO A 49 -11.49 -24.71 -59.84
CA PRO A 49 -11.98 -24.84 -61.19
C PRO A 49 -10.80 -24.74 -62.15
N HIS A 50 -10.99 -25.38 -63.31
CA HIS A 50 -10.30 -25.29 -64.60
C HIS A 50 -8.78 -25.63 -64.72
N PRO A 51 -8.40 -26.54 -65.66
CA PRO A 51 -7.06 -27.14 -65.80
C PRO A 51 -5.87 -26.20 -66.09
N ASN A 52 -6.12 -24.91 -66.36
CA ASN A 52 -5.07 -23.99 -66.85
C ASN A 52 -4.93 -22.71 -66.02
N CYS A 53 -5.65 -22.60 -64.89
CA CYS A 53 -5.49 -21.45 -63.99
C CYS A 53 -4.50 -21.75 -62.87
N ARG A 54 -3.60 -20.81 -62.62
CA ARG A 54 -2.67 -20.84 -61.49
C ARG A 54 -3.22 -19.95 -60.37
N CYS A 55 -3.99 -20.55 -59.49
CA CYS A 55 -4.53 -19.90 -58.30
C CYS A 55 -4.17 -20.73 -57.09
N LYS A 56 -4.02 -20.06 -55.94
CA LYS A 56 -3.74 -20.71 -54.66
C LYS A 56 -4.70 -20.15 -53.61
N VAL A 57 -4.97 -20.99 -52.62
CA VAL A 57 -5.72 -20.59 -51.42
C VAL A 57 -4.69 -20.50 -50.30
N GLU A 58 -4.60 -19.33 -49.66
CA GLU A 58 -3.72 -19.11 -48.51
C GLU A 58 -4.55 -19.15 -47.23
N GLU A 59 -4.11 -19.94 -46.25
CA GLU A 59 -4.69 -19.89 -44.91
C GLU A 59 -4.27 -18.58 -44.25
N ILE A 60 -5.26 -17.81 -43.79
CA ILE A 60 -5.09 -16.57 -43.04
C ILE A 60 -5.75 -16.71 -41.66
N SER A 61 -5.18 -16.04 -40.66
CA SER A 61 -5.78 -15.93 -39.33
C SER A 61 -6.42 -14.56 -39.21
N VAL A 62 -7.73 -14.51 -38.99
CA VAL A 62 -8.46 -13.25 -38.74
C VAL A 62 -8.94 -13.20 -37.29
N VAL A 63 -9.04 -12.00 -36.72
CA VAL A 63 -9.57 -11.82 -35.37
C VAL A 63 -11.04 -12.22 -35.35
N ASP A 64 -11.39 -13.08 -34.40
CA ASP A 64 -12.78 -13.38 -34.05
C ASP A 64 -13.23 -12.34 -33.01
N GLU A 65 -13.90 -11.30 -33.47
CA GLU A 65 -14.34 -10.18 -32.63
C GLU A 65 -15.28 -10.65 -31.52
N ILE A 66 -16.16 -11.63 -31.80
CA ILE A 66 -17.14 -12.15 -30.83
C ILE A 66 -16.43 -12.98 -29.76
N GLU A 67 -15.54 -13.90 -30.14
CA GLU A 67 -14.78 -14.70 -29.16
C GLU A 67 -13.80 -13.83 -28.37
N SER A 68 -13.22 -12.80 -28.99
CA SER A 68 -12.34 -11.84 -28.30
C SER A 68 -13.12 -11.03 -27.24
N GLU A 69 -14.30 -10.50 -27.60
CA GLU A 69 -15.18 -9.79 -26.67
C GLU A 69 -15.64 -10.70 -25.51
N ILE A 70 -15.99 -11.96 -25.80
CA ILE A 70 -16.35 -12.95 -24.79
C ILE A 70 -15.16 -13.26 -23.86
N ASN A 71 -13.94 -13.30 -24.38
CA ASN A 71 -12.75 -13.51 -23.55
C ASN A 71 -12.46 -12.32 -22.64
N GLU A 72 -12.62 -11.09 -23.12
CA GLU A 72 -12.53 -9.87 -22.30
C GLU A 72 -13.56 -9.92 -21.15
N TYR A 73 -14.82 -10.25 -21.46
CA TYR A 73 -15.84 -10.38 -20.42
C TYR A 73 -15.56 -11.51 -19.41
N LYS A 74 -14.95 -12.62 -19.83
CA LYS A 74 -14.52 -13.69 -18.91
C LYS A 74 -13.43 -13.18 -17.97
N GLU A 75 -12.47 -12.42 -18.47
CA GLU A 75 -11.40 -11.82 -17.64
C GLU A 75 -11.97 -10.82 -16.63
N GLU A 76 -12.85 -9.92 -17.06
CA GLU A 76 -13.55 -8.99 -16.17
C GLU A 76 -14.36 -9.73 -15.10
N LEU A 77 -15.10 -10.77 -15.48
CA LEU A 77 -15.85 -11.59 -14.54
C LEU A 77 -14.95 -12.27 -13.49
N GLN A 78 -13.76 -12.73 -13.90
CA GLN A 78 -12.77 -13.28 -12.97
C GLN A 78 -12.27 -12.22 -11.98
N GLN A 79 -12.04 -10.99 -12.43
CA GLN A 79 -11.65 -9.88 -11.55
C GLN A 79 -12.78 -9.53 -10.56
N LEU A 80 -14.03 -9.47 -11.01
CA LEU A 80 -15.18 -9.23 -10.14
C LEU A 80 -15.35 -10.33 -9.10
N LYS A 81 -15.13 -11.60 -9.49
CA LYS A 81 -15.10 -12.74 -8.58
C LYS A 81 -14.00 -12.59 -7.53
N LEU A 82 -12.81 -12.16 -7.92
CA LEU A 82 -11.72 -11.91 -6.98
C LEU A 82 -12.10 -10.82 -5.96
N GLN A 83 -12.60 -9.68 -6.44
CA GLN A 83 -13.04 -8.58 -5.58
C GLN A 83 -14.15 -9.01 -4.59
N ALA A 84 -15.12 -9.80 -5.03
CA ALA A 84 -16.18 -10.29 -4.15
C ALA A 84 -15.65 -11.22 -3.05
N ASN A 85 -14.65 -12.07 -3.36
CA ASN A 85 -14.00 -12.92 -2.36
C ASN A 85 -13.12 -12.12 -1.38
N GLU A 86 -12.45 -11.07 -1.84
CA GLU A 86 -11.71 -10.15 -0.97
C GLU A 86 -12.64 -9.47 0.04
N LEU A 87 -13.81 -8.99 -0.41
CA LEU A 87 -14.84 -8.43 0.47
C LEU A 87 -15.29 -9.43 1.53
N LEU A 88 -15.47 -10.70 1.17
CA LEU A 88 -15.80 -11.75 2.14
C LEU A 88 -14.68 -11.91 3.18
N GLY A 89 -13.42 -11.88 2.76
CA GLY A 89 -12.25 -11.90 3.63
C GLY A 89 -12.22 -10.74 4.62
N ASP A 90 -12.38 -9.51 4.12
CA ASP A 90 -12.42 -8.28 4.93
C ASP A 90 -13.56 -8.31 5.95
N THR A 91 -14.74 -8.80 5.53
CA THR A 91 -15.92 -8.90 6.40
C THR A 91 -15.67 -9.85 7.58
N ARG A 92 -14.97 -10.97 7.35
CA ARG A 92 -14.55 -11.89 8.43
C ARG A 92 -13.58 -11.25 9.41
N VAL A 93 -12.68 -10.38 8.95
CA VAL A 93 -11.78 -9.61 9.83
C VAL A 93 -12.57 -8.63 10.70
N LEU A 94 -13.53 -7.92 10.11
CA LEU A 94 -14.42 -7.03 10.87
C LEU A 94 -15.24 -7.78 11.92
N ARG A 95 -15.71 -9.00 11.61
CA ARG A 95 -16.44 -9.83 12.59
C ARG A 95 -15.61 -10.06 13.84
N LYS A 96 -14.34 -10.47 13.69
CA LYS A 96 -13.44 -10.70 14.83
C LYS A 96 -13.25 -9.43 15.68
N GLN A 97 -13.24 -8.25 15.05
CA GLN A 97 -13.15 -6.97 15.78
C GLN A 97 -14.44 -6.66 16.55
N ILE A 98 -15.61 -6.92 15.97
CA ILE A 98 -16.90 -6.75 16.64
C ILE A 98 -17.04 -7.72 17.82
N GLU A 99 -16.70 -9.01 17.63
CA GLU A 99 -16.74 -10.01 18.69
C GLU A 99 -15.88 -9.58 19.89
N LYS A 100 -14.70 -9.00 19.62
CA LYS A 100 -13.84 -8.45 20.66
C LYS A 100 -14.51 -7.27 21.39
N LEU A 101 -15.13 -6.34 20.66
CA LEU A 101 -15.89 -5.24 21.25
C LEU A 101 -17.08 -5.71 22.10
N ILE A 102 -17.79 -6.76 21.67
CA ILE A 102 -18.90 -7.35 22.43
C ILE A 102 -18.37 -7.96 23.73
N LYS A 103 -17.29 -8.74 23.66
CA LYS A 103 -16.69 -9.43 24.82
C LYS A 103 -16.08 -8.47 25.84
N GLU A 104 -15.38 -7.43 25.38
CA GLU A 104 -14.61 -6.54 26.26
C GLU A 104 -15.42 -5.32 26.73
N ALA A 105 -16.38 -4.83 25.93
CA ALA A 105 -17.10 -3.59 26.23
C ALA A 105 -18.60 -3.77 26.52
N HIS A 106 -19.13 -5.00 26.50
CA HIS A 106 -20.57 -5.32 26.70
C HIS A 106 -21.52 -4.36 25.96
N SER A 107 -21.13 -3.94 24.74
CA SER A 107 -21.79 -2.84 24.04
C SER A 107 -23.03 -3.33 23.29
N LYS A 108 -24.23 -2.87 23.70
CA LYS A 108 -25.49 -3.10 22.95
C LYS A 108 -25.40 -2.68 21.49
N GLU A 109 -24.62 -1.64 21.21
CA GLU A 109 -24.42 -1.11 19.88
C GLU A 109 -23.44 -1.99 19.06
N ALA A 110 -22.61 -2.82 19.69
CA ALA A 110 -21.77 -3.79 18.99
C ALA A 110 -22.61 -4.95 18.45
N ASN A 111 -23.65 -5.39 19.19
CA ASN A 111 -24.65 -6.34 18.67
C ASN A 111 -25.39 -5.79 17.44
N SER A 112 -25.68 -4.49 17.42
CA SER A 112 -26.25 -3.83 16.22
C SER A 112 -25.28 -3.85 15.03
N LEU A 113 -23.98 -3.65 15.26
CA LEU A 113 -22.96 -3.76 14.21
C LEU A 113 -22.80 -5.20 13.72
N GLU A 114 -22.87 -6.19 14.62
CA GLU A 114 -22.84 -7.61 14.28
C GLU A 114 -24.00 -7.99 13.37
N GLY A 115 -25.23 -7.60 13.71
CA GLY A 115 -26.40 -7.85 12.87
C GLY A 115 -26.29 -7.21 11.47
N ARG A 116 -25.70 -6.01 11.38
CA ARG A 116 -25.43 -5.36 10.08
C ARG A 116 -24.35 -6.08 9.29
N LEU A 117 -23.31 -6.58 9.96
CA LEU A 117 -22.23 -7.33 9.31
C LEU A 117 -22.73 -8.67 8.78
N THR A 118 -23.56 -9.39 9.53
CA THR A 118 -24.18 -10.65 9.08
C THR A 118 -25.03 -10.46 7.82
N ARG A 119 -25.77 -9.34 7.72
CA ARG A 119 -26.50 -9.00 6.48
C ARG A 119 -25.56 -8.75 5.31
N LEU A 120 -24.46 -8.02 5.52
CA LEU A 120 -23.46 -7.80 4.46
C LEU A 120 -22.80 -9.10 4.00
N GLU A 121 -22.46 -10.01 4.90
CA GLU A 121 -21.93 -11.30 4.51
C GLU A 121 -22.90 -12.07 3.63
N TYR A 122 -24.19 -12.07 4.00
CA TYR A 122 -25.23 -12.71 3.19
C TYR A 122 -25.32 -12.07 1.79
N GLU A 123 -25.27 -10.73 1.69
CA GLU A 123 -25.24 -10.02 0.40
C GLU A 123 -24.02 -10.40 -0.44
N ILE A 124 -22.84 -10.54 0.18
CA ILE A 124 -21.61 -10.97 -0.50
C ILE A 124 -21.72 -12.42 -0.98
N TYR A 125 -22.25 -13.35 -0.16
CA TYR A 125 -22.47 -14.73 -0.60
C TYR A 125 -23.42 -14.80 -1.79
N LYS A 126 -24.55 -14.08 -1.73
CA LYS A 126 -25.51 -14.01 -2.85
C LYS A 126 -24.86 -13.48 -4.13
N LEU A 127 -23.98 -12.48 -4.01
CA LEU A 127 -23.24 -11.93 -5.15
C LEU A 127 -22.26 -12.95 -5.74
N ILE A 128 -21.50 -13.64 -4.88
CA ILE A 128 -20.57 -14.69 -5.31
C ILE A 128 -21.33 -15.81 -6.05
N ASP A 129 -22.48 -16.22 -5.56
CA ASP A 129 -23.29 -17.27 -6.19
C ASP A 129 -23.84 -16.80 -7.54
N LYS A 130 -24.31 -15.54 -7.63
CA LYS A 130 -24.72 -14.92 -8.89
C LYS A 130 -23.58 -14.87 -9.91
N ILE A 131 -22.37 -14.51 -9.49
CA ILE A 131 -21.18 -14.51 -10.36
C ILE A 131 -20.85 -15.92 -10.84
N LYS A 132 -20.96 -16.94 -9.97
CA LYS A 132 -20.69 -18.34 -10.31
C LYS A 132 -21.72 -18.96 -11.26
N SER A 133 -22.97 -18.50 -11.21
CA SER A 133 -24.04 -19.02 -12.07
C SER A 133 -24.02 -18.44 -13.48
N LEU A 134 -23.24 -17.39 -13.75
CA LEU A 134 -23.12 -16.81 -15.08
C LEU A 134 -22.38 -17.75 -16.03
N ASN A 135 -22.97 -17.98 -17.19
CA ASN A 135 -22.39 -18.74 -18.30
C ASN A 135 -22.09 -17.82 -19.50
N ARG A 136 -21.53 -18.39 -20.57
CA ARG A 136 -21.14 -17.65 -21.78
C ARG A 136 -22.29 -16.90 -22.46
N GLU A 137 -23.51 -17.41 -22.39
CA GLU A 137 -24.69 -16.81 -23.04
C GLU A 137 -25.28 -15.65 -22.22
N ASP A 138 -25.10 -15.68 -20.91
CA ASP A 138 -25.64 -14.68 -19.98
C ASP A 138 -24.71 -13.48 -19.76
N ILE A 139 -23.41 -13.61 -20.08
CA ILE A 139 -22.42 -12.57 -19.82
C ILE A 139 -22.43 -11.54 -20.95
N ASN A 140 -22.77 -10.31 -20.58
CA ASN A 140 -22.61 -9.13 -21.42
C ASN A 140 -22.23 -7.93 -20.55
N LYS A 141 -21.82 -6.83 -21.20
CA LYS A 141 -21.43 -5.59 -20.54
C LYS A 141 -22.41 -5.09 -19.48
N HIS A 142 -23.72 -5.12 -19.75
CA HIS A 142 -24.72 -4.63 -18.78
C HIS A 142 -24.82 -5.49 -17.53
N VAL A 143 -24.60 -6.81 -17.65
CA VAL A 143 -24.55 -7.72 -16.50
C VAL A 143 -23.32 -7.42 -15.64
N LEU A 144 -22.16 -7.20 -16.27
CA LEU A 144 -20.91 -6.85 -15.57
C LEU A 144 -21.02 -5.50 -14.85
N GLU A 145 -21.52 -4.47 -15.53
CA GLU A 145 -21.74 -3.13 -14.95
C GLU A 145 -22.71 -3.17 -13.73
N ARG A 146 -23.71 -4.06 -13.76
CA ARG A 146 -24.61 -4.24 -12.61
C ARG A 146 -23.92 -4.91 -11.43
N ILE A 147 -23.09 -5.93 -11.68
CA ILE A 147 -22.29 -6.60 -10.65
C ILE A 147 -21.29 -5.62 -10.03
N GLU A 148 -20.61 -4.81 -10.85
CA GLU A 148 -19.72 -3.75 -10.38
C GLU A 148 -20.42 -2.76 -9.44
N LYS A 149 -21.62 -2.29 -9.82
CA LYS A 149 -22.42 -1.40 -8.97
C LYS A 149 -22.83 -2.06 -7.66
N GLU A 150 -23.19 -3.36 -7.68
CA GLU A 150 -23.49 -4.14 -6.47
C GLU A 150 -22.24 -4.25 -5.56
N ILE A 151 -21.06 -4.56 -6.13
CA ILE A 151 -19.77 -4.58 -5.42
C ILE A 151 -19.47 -3.22 -4.78
N GLU A 152 -19.63 -2.13 -5.53
CA GLU A 152 -19.34 -0.78 -5.05
C GLU A 152 -20.28 -0.34 -3.92
N ASN A 153 -21.56 -0.71 -4.00
CA ASN A 153 -22.51 -0.46 -2.91
C ASN A 153 -22.15 -1.24 -1.64
N ILE A 154 -21.75 -2.51 -1.77
CA ILE A 154 -21.27 -3.32 -0.64
C ILE A 154 -20.00 -2.71 -0.04
N LYS A 155 -19.03 -2.29 -0.86
CA LYS A 155 -17.81 -1.58 -0.42
C LYS A 155 -18.17 -0.35 0.42
N LYS A 156 -19.11 0.48 -0.02
CA LYS A 156 -19.58 1.67 0.72
C LYS A 156 -20.20 1.29 2.07
N HIS A 157 -21.06 0.27 2.11
CA HIS A 157 -21.66 -0.19 3.36
C HIS A 157 -20.62 -0.76 4.33
N MET A 158 -19.69 -1.58 3.83
CA MET A 158 -18.60 -2.16 4.61
C MET A 158 -17.71 -1.07 5.21
N ASN A 159 -17.34 -0.07 4.41
CA ASN A 159 -16.57 1.08 4.88
C ASN A 159 -17.30 1.85 5.99
N LYS A 160 -18.62 2.05 5.89
CA LYS A 160 -19.42 2.68 6.95
C LYS A 160 -19.41 1.87 8.25
N ILE A 161 -19.49 0.54 8.16
CA ILE A 161 -19.40 -0.34 9.35
C ILE A 161 -18.00 -0.28 9.95
N LYS A 162 -16.96 -0.41 9.12
CA LYS A 162 -15.56 -0.30 9.53
C LYS A 162 -15.30 1.01 10.27
N SER A 163 -15.68 2.16 9.70
CA SER A 163 -15.48 3.46 10.36
C SER A 163 -16.18 3.55 11.73
N ASN A 164 -17.38 2.97 11.87
CA ASN A 164 -18.08 2.92 13.15
C ASN A 164 -17.37 2.04 14.19
N ILE A 165 -16.86 0.88 13.78
CA ILE A 165 -16.06 -0.02 14.64
C ILE A 165 -14.80 0.70 15.09
N GLU A 166 -14.06 1.28 14.14
CA GLU A 166 -12.84 2.02 14.42
C GLU A 166 -13.09 3.18 15.39
N TYR A 167 -14.16 3.95 15.19
CA TYR A 167 -14.55 5.02 16.11
C TYR A 167 -14.77 4.50 17.55
N LYS A 168 -15.49 3.38 17.70
CA LYS A 168 -15.73 2.78 19.01
C LYS A 168 -14.47 2.23 19.66
N ILE A 169 -13.61 1.56 18.88
CA ILE A 169 -12.30 1.09 19.35
C ILE A 169 -11.50 2.29 19.86
N VAL A 170 -11.33 3.33 19.05
CA VAL A 170 -10.61 4.55 19.46
C VAL A 170 -11.23 5.10 20.74
N LYS A 171 -12.54 5.30 20.80
CA LYS A 171 -13.23 5.90 21.96
C LYS A 171 -13.01 5.11 23.25
N ASN A 172 -13.04 3.78 23.20
CA ASN A 172 -13.09 2.94 24.39
C ASN A 172 -11.74 2.31 24.77
N ILE A 173 -10.80 2.14 23.83
CA ILE A 173 -9.54 1.41 24.10
C ILE A 173 -8.73 2.03 25.24
N THR A 174 -8.37 1.21 26.21
CA THR A 174 -7.55 1.60 27.36
C THR A 174 -6.07 1.58 27.00
N LYS A 175 -5.24 2.25 27.81
CA LYS A 175 -3.78 2.20 27.69
C LYS A 175 -3.25 0.75 27.66
N LYS A 176 -3.77 -0.12 28.54
CA LYS A 176 -3.38 -1.54 28.62
C LYS A 176 -3.73 -2.30 27.34
N GLU A 177 -4.94 -2.11 26.82
CA GLU A 177 -5.37 -2.74 25.56
C GLU A 177 -4.58 -2.23 24.36
N THR A 178 -4.21 -0.95 24.34
CA THR A 178 -3.34 -0.37 23.31
C THR A 178 -1.95 -1.03 23.31
N VAL A 179 -1.36 -1.31 24.48
CA VAL A 179 -0.08 -2.02 24.56
C VAL A 179 -0.22 -3.46 24.05
N ILE A 180 -1.23 -4.19 24.50
CA ILE A 180 -1.47 -5.58 24.06
C ILE A 180 -1.74 -5.64 22.56
N GLY A 181 -2.66 -4.80 22.06
CA GLY A 181 -3.03 -4.73 20.65
C GLY A 181 -1.87 -4.26 19.78
N GLY A 182 -1.08 -3.29 20.26
CA GLY A 182 0.14 -2.81 19.62
C GLY A 182 1.17 -3.92 19.45
N LYS A 183 1.37 -4.77 20.49
CA LYS A 183 2.26 -5.93 20.40
C LYS A 183 1.84 -6.88 19.29
N ILE A 184 0.58 -7.31 19.31
CA ILE A 184 0.02 -8.25 18.31
C ILE A 184 0.16 -7.67 16.90
N TYR A 185 -0.25 -6.41 16.72
CA TYR A 185 -0.17 -5.74 15.43
C TYR A 185 1.27 -5.60 14.94
N SER A 186 2.20 -5.22 15.83
CA SER A 186 3.62 -5.08 15.48
C SER A 186 4.23 -6.39 15.02
N SER A 187 3.84 -7.52 15.61
CA SER A 187 4.31 -8.85 15.18
C SER A 187 3.75 -9.24 13.82
N ILE A 188 2.46 -8.95 13.56
CA ILE A 188 1.82 -9.28 12.26
C ILE A 188 2.34 -8.40 11.13
N ALA A 189 2.55 -7.11 11.41
CA ALA A 189 2.92 -6.13 10.40
C ALA A 189 4.45 -5.94 10.24
N ASP A 190 5.25 -6.66 11.03
CA ASP A 190 6.70 -6.46 11.19
C ASP A 190 7.07 -5.00 11.47
N MET A 191 6.47 -4.46 12.54
CA MET A 191 6.66 -3.07 12.97
C MET A 191 7.17 -2.93 14.42
N PRO A 192 8.30 -3.57 14.76
CA PRO A 192 8.83 -3.53 16.12
C PRO A 192 9.22 -2.13 16.59
N GLU A 193 9.74 -1.26 15.70
CA GLU A 193 10.23 0.07 16.11
C GLU A 193 9.08 0.99 16.49
N SER A 194 8.05 1.06 15.64
CA SER A 194 6.82 1.81 15.90
C SER A 194 6.20 1.45 17.24
N TYR A 195 6.20 0.16 17.58
CA TYR A 195 5.65 -0.33 18.84
C TYR A 195 6.54 0.00 20.05
N ASN A 196 7.86 -0.10 19.91
CA ASN A 196 8.77 0.29 20.98
C ASN A 196 8.66 1.79 21.31
N LEU A 197 8.58 2.63 20.28
CA LEU A 197 8.40 4.08 20.43
C LEU A 197 7.03 4.45 21.02
N LEU A 198 5.97 3.72 20.66
CA LEU A 198 4.66 3.89 21.31
C LEU A 198 4.73 3.61 22.81
N LYS A 199 5.42 2.55 23.24
CA LYS A 199 5.57 2.23 24.66
C LYS A 199 6.38 3.28 25.42
N ILE A 200 7.36 3.92 24.77
CA ILE A 200 8.10 5.06 25.35
C ILE A 200 7.14 6.21 25.63
N GLY A 201 6.32 6.60 24.65
CA GLY A 201 5.32 7.65 24.81
C GLY A 201 4.29 7.32 25.90
N LEU A 202 3.83 6.07 25.96
CA LEU A 202 2.91 5.60 27.00
C LEU A 202 3.57 5.41 28.38
N ASN A 203 4.88 5.62 28.54
CA ASN A 203 5.58 5.47 29.81
C ASN A 203 5.29 4.12 30.51
N ILE A 204 5.38 3.02 29.78
CA ILE A 204 5.20 1.67 30.34
C ILE A 204 6.48 1.23 31.06
N GLU A 205 6.40 1.10 32.39
CA GLU A 205 7.51 0.65 33.24
C GLU A 205 8.04 -0.74 32.82
N ASN A 206 9.35 -0.97 33.02
CA ASN A 206 10.09 -2.21 32.70
C ASN A 206 10.20 -2.59 31.20
N TYR A 207 9.27 -2.18 30.33
CA TYR A 207 9.29 -2.53 28.92
C TYR A 207 10.20 -1.65 28.06
N ASN A 208 10.45 -0.43 28.49
CA ASN A 208 11.23 0.55 27.74
C ASN A 208 12.73 0.42 28.02
N GLU A 209 13.12 -0.04 29.21
CA GLU A 209 14.51 -0.07 29.65
C GLU A 209 15.40 -0.91 28.74
N LYS A 210 15.01 -2.15 28.45
CA LYS A 210 15.80 -3.04 27.57
C LYS A 210 16.01 -2.46 26.17
N TYR A 211 14.95 -1.87 25.61
CA TYR A 211 15.03 -1.27 24.28
C TYR A 211 15.92 -0.03 24.28
N ILE A 212 15.73 0.87 25.24
CA ILE A 212 16.53 2.09 25.38
C ILE A 212 17.99 1.73 25.64
N GLN A 213 18.28 0.87 26.62
CA GLN A 213 19.65 0.43 26.94
C GLN A 213 20.40 -0.14 25.74
N LYS A 214 19.69 -0.91 24.88
CA LYS A 214 20.28 -1.47 23.67
C LYS A 214 20.51 -0.43 22.58
N ASN A 215 19.58 0.51 22.40
CA ASN A 215 19.53 1.35 21.20
C ASN A 215 19.98 2.79 21.40
N GLY A 216 20.13 3.26 22.64
CA GLY A 216 20.43 4.65 22.91
C GLY A 216 20.22 5.08 24.36
N LYS A 217 19.71 6.29 24.53
CA LYS A 217 19.47 6.90 25.84
C LYS A 217 18.23 7.80 25.80
N LEU A 218 17.40 7.71 26.83
CA LEU A 218 16.27 8.59 27.04
C LEU A 218 16.62 9.64 28.09
N TYR A 219 16.69 10.90 27.68
CA TYR A 219 16.88 12.05 28.54
C TYR A 219 15.52 12.53 29.06
N SER A 220 15.47 12.90 30.34
CA SER A 220 14.23 13.37 30.99
C SER A 220 13.79 14.75 30.52
N SER A 221 14.72 15.56 30.00
CA SER A 221 14.53 16.95 29.59
C SER A 221 15.50 17.32 28.45
N ILE A 222 15.13 18.32 27.66
CA ILE A 222 15.98 18.93 26.64
C ILE A 222 17.28 19.48 27.26
N ASP A 223 17.20 20.06 28.46
CA ASP A 223 18.37 20.62 29.15
C ASP A 223 19.47 19.59 29.42
N SER A 224 19.10 18.31 29.52
CA SER A 224 20.04 17.22 29.77
C SER A 224 20.91 16.83 28.57
N LEU A 225 20.69 17.40 27.37
CA LEU A 225 21.47 17.10 26.16
C LEU A 225 22.86 17.77 26.13
N ASN A 226 23.15 18.73 27.02
CA ASN A 226 24.42 19.47 27.08
C ASN A 226 24.88 20.07 25.72
N ASN A 227 23.94 20.49 24.86
CA ASN A 227 24.24 21.11 23.57
C ASN A 227 23.25 22.23 23.27
N TYR A 228 23.65 23.48 23.50
CA TYR A 228 22.77 24.66 23.39
C TYR A 228 22.11 24.80 22.02
N LYS A 229 22.83 24.51 20.92
CA LYS A 229 22.28 24.65 19.57
C LYS A 229 21.18 23.63 19.31
N ILE A 230 21.40 22.38 19.69
CA ILE A 230 20.38 21.31 19.57
C ILE A 230 19.19 21.62 20.49
N GLN A 231 19.45 22.03 21.73
CA GLN A 231 18.40 22.39 22.69
C GLN A 231 17.48 23.49 22.15
N LYS A 232 18.06 24.56 21.57
CA LYS A 232 17.30 25.66 20.98
C LYS A 232 16.43 25.18 19.82
N ASP A 233 17.01 24.43 18.89
CA ASP A 233 16.32 23.91 17.70
C ASP A 233 15.12 23.02 18.08
N ILE A 234 15.32 22.12 19.05
CA ILE A 234 14.23 21.28 19.59
C ILE A 234 13.13 22.14 20.21
N ARG A 235 13.49 23.11 21.07
CA ARG A 235 12.53 24.01 21.72
C ARG A 235 11.69 24.79 20.73
N ASP A 236 12.34 25.35 19.70
CA ASP A 236 11.68 26.11 18.66
C ASP A 236 10.63 25.25 17.95
N ARG A 237 10.96 23.98 17.63
CA ARG A 237 10.05 23.04 16.98
C ARG A 237 8.88 22.62 17.88
N ILE A 238 9.14 22.16 19.11
CA ILE A 238 8.06 21.66 19.99
C ILE A 238 7.13 22.78 20.45
N ASN A 239 7.64 24.01 20.63
CA ASN A 239 6.82 25.17 20.96
C ASN A 239 5.95 25.58 19.75
N LYS A 240 6.49 25.48 18.53
CA LYS A 240 5.72 25.72 17.31
C LYS A 240 4.57 24.71 17.16
N GLU A 241 4.85 23.42 17.33
CA GLU A 241 3.88 22.35 17.08
C GLU A 241 2.87 22.14 18.21
N MET A 242 3.30 22.20 19.48
CA MET A 242 2.47 21.83 20.63
C MET A 242 2.43 22.88 21.75
N LYS A 243 3.10 24.03 21.60
CA LYS A 243 3.14 25.09 22.63
C LYS A 243 3.71 24.63 23.99
N ILE A 244 4.55 23.59 23.98
CA ILE A 244 5.27 23.11 25.15
C ILE A 244 6.71 23.64 25.16
N LYS A 245 7.32 23.70 26.36
CA LYS A 245 8.68 24.26 26.55
C LYS A 245 9.75 23.19 26.73
N ASP A 246 9.35 21.99 27.14
CA ASP A 246 10.25 20.88 27.42
C ASP A 246 9.57 19.54 27.13
N CYS A 247 10.39 18.52 26.87
CA CYS A 247 9.96 17.14 26.70
C CYS A 247 11.14 16.18 26.92
N LYS A 248 10.83 14.89 27.03
CA LYS A 248 11.88 13.85 27.01
C LYS A 248 12.56 13.83 25.64
N VAL A 249 13.81 13.40 25.59
CA VAL A 249 14.56 13.26 24.33
C VAL A 249 15.16 11.87 24.22
N LEU A 250 14.75 11.11 23.23
CA LEU A 250 15.33 9.81 22.89
C LEU A 250 16.45 10.02 21.88
N VAL A 251 17.69 9.77 22.30
CA VAL A 251 18.87 9.79 21.43
C VAL A 251 19.27 8.36 21.11
N LEU A 252 19.16 7.98 19.84
CA LEU A 252 19.48 6.65 19.33
C LEU A 252 20.91 6.62 18.74
N ASN A 253 21.63 5.56 19.05
CA ASN A 253 23.02 5.34 18.64
C ASN A 253 23.12 4.98 17.15
N THR A 254 24.33 5.06 16.59
CA THR A 254 24.60 4.76 15.18
C THR A 254 24.29 3.32 14.77
N ASP A 255 24.35 2.39 15.73
CA ASP A 255 24.09 0.96 15.56
C ASP A 255 22.69 0.54 16.03
N SER A 256 21.83 1.50 16.40
CA SER A 256 20.46 1.21 16.82
C SER A 256 19.66 0.49 15.73
N SER A 257 18.65 -0.28 16.12
CA SER A 257 17.79 -0.98 15.17
C SER A 257 17.06 -0.02 14.22
N ILE A 258 16.64 1.15 14.70
CA ILE A 258 16.09 2.22 13.86
C ILE A 258 17.15 2.78 12.90
N SER A 259 18.37 3.04 13.36
CA SER A 259 19.46 3.54 12.52
C SER A 259 19.73 2.60 11.35
N ASN A 260 19.83 1.29 11.63
CA ASN A 260 20.03 0.27 10.61
C ASN A 260 18.85 0.22 9.61
N LYS A 261 17.60 0.29 10.10
CA LYS A 261 16.42 0.32 9.21
C LYS A 261 16.42 1.55 8.31
N ILE A 262 16.75 2.72 8.84
CA ILE A 262 16.81 3.97 8.07
C ILE A 262 17.83 3.86 6.94
N ILE A 263 19.04 3.38 7.21
CA ILE A 263 20.12 3.26 6.22
C ILE A 263 19.70 2.36 5.05
N LEU A 264 18.92 1.31 5.33
CA LEU A 264 18.44 0.36 4.33
C LEU A 264 17.19 0.85 3.57
N SER A 265 16.51 1.88 4.07
CA SER A 265 15.27 2.40 3.48
C SER A 265 15.47 3.04 2.11
N ASN A 266 14.44 3.00 1.27
CA ASN A 266 14.48 3.65 -0.05
C ASN A 266 14.56 5.17 0.07
N ALA A 267 13.85 5.75 1.06
CA ALA A 267 13.88 7.18 1.32
C ALA A 267 15.30 7.70 1.58
N PHE A 268 16.08 6.97 2.39
CA PHE A 268 17.45 7.38 2.70
C PHE A 268 18.42 7.17 1.53
N LYS A 269 18.29 6.05 0.79
CA LYS A 269 19.08 5.81 -0.44
C LYS A 269 18.85 6.92 -1.46
N ASN A 270 17.58 7.27 -1.70
CA ASN A 270 17.20 8.37 -2.58
C ASN A 270 17.79 9.72 -2.13
N PHE A 271 17.86 9.96 -0.81
CA PHE A 271 18.52 11.15 -0.27
C PHE A 271 20.02 11.15 -0.60
N LEU A 272 20.72 10.03 -0.40
CA LEU A 272 22.15 9.91 -0.71
C LEU A 272 22.41 10.13 -2.20
N ASP A 273 21.65 9.47 -3.08
CA ASP A 273 21.81 9.59 -4.52
C ASP A 273 21.62 11.04 -5.00
N LYS A 274 20.60 11.74 -4.48
CA LYS A 274 20.33 13.15 -4.82
C LYS A 274 21.40 14.12 -4.33
N ASN A 275 22.11 13.79 -3.26
CA ASN A 275 23.10 14.68 -2.63
C ASN A 275 24.54 14.22 -2.84
N TYR A 276 24.77 13.15 -3.62
CA TYR A 276 26.07 12.50 -3.77
C TYR A 276 27.18 13.50 -4.15
N GLU A 277 26.98 14.26 -5.23
CA GLU A 277 27.98 15.22 -5.73
C GLU A 277 28.27 16.33 -4.71
N GLN A 278 27.25 16.84 -4.04
CA GLN A 278 27.42 17.88 -3.02
C GLN A 278 28.17 17.36 -1.80
N LEU A 279 27.88 16.13 -1.36
CA LEU A 279 28.59 15.50 -0.24
C LEU A 279 30.04 15.16 -0.60
N LYS A 280 30.29 14.75 -1.84
CA LYS A 280 31.64 14.46 -2.35
C LYS A 280 32.52 15.70 -2.47
N THR A 281 31.96 16.82 -2.96
CA THR A 281 32.71 18.06 -3.23
C THR A 281 32.75 18.99 -2.03
N ASN A 282 31.59 19.35 -1.47
CA ASN A 282 31.47 20.38 -0.44
C ASN A 282 31.55 19.82 0.98
N LYS A 283 31.57 18.48 1.12
CA LYS A 283 31.57 17.75 2.41
C LYS A 283 30.43 18.11 3.37
N LYS A 284 29.44 18.88 2.92
CA LYS A 284 28.29 19.36 3.70
C LYS A 284 27.10 19.61 2.78
N THR A 285 25.90 19.40 3.29
CA THR A 285 24.65 19.84 2.64
C THR A 285 23.72 20.48 3.68
N LYS A 286 22.66 21.14 3.20
CA LYS A 286 21.67 21.79 4.04
C LYS A 286 20.75 20.76 4.69
N ASP A 287 20.23 21.10 5.87
CA ASP A 287 19.18 20.33 6.51
C ASP A 287 17.97 20.20 5.57
N THR A 288 17.34 19.02 5.55
CA THR A 288 16.26 18.71 4.62
C THR A 288 15.25 17.77 5.25
N LYS A 289 14.05 17.70 4.68
CA LYS A 289 13.02 16.74 5.12
C LYS A 289 13.29 15.35 4.57
N ILE A 290 12.85 14.33 5.30
CA ILE A 290 12.79 12.95 4.84
C ILE A 290 11.40 12.39 5.11
N GLU A 291 10.83 11.74 4.10
CA GLU A 291 9.54 11.07 4.18
C GLU A 291 9.75 9.60 3.85
N PHE A 292 9.36 8.73 4.77
CA PHE A 292 9.37 7.29 4.55
C PHE A 292 8.11 6.87 3.81
N GLU A 293 8.23 5.89 2.92
CA GLU A 293 7.10 5.42 2.12
C GLU A 293 6.35 4.29 2.83
N SER A 294 5.09 4.04 2.43
CA SER A 294 4.27 2.99 3.04
C SER A 294 4.83 1.57 2.88
N ILE A 295 5.79 1.36 1.97
CA ILE A 295 6.53 0.10 1.84
C ILE A 295 7.46 -0.13 3.05
N ASP A 296 8.06 0.94 3.58
CA ASP A 296 8.85 0.96 4.81
C ASP A 296 7.93 1.12 6.03
N LYS A 297 6.92 0.25 6.17
CA LYS A 297 5.77 0.37 7.09
C LYS A 297 6.13 0.80 8.51
N ASP A 298 7.22 0.26 9.04
CA ASP A 298 7.69 0.53 10.40
C ASP A 298 8.25 1.96 10.55
N LEU A 299 9.11 2.40 9.63
CA LEU A 299 9.63 3.77 9.63
C LEU A 299 8.52 4.77 9.28
N TYR A 300 7.66 4.43 8.31
CA TYR A 300 6.49 5.23 7.94
C TYR A 300 5.55 5.49 9.11
N SER A 301 5.35 4.52 10.00
CA SER A 301 4.48 4.69 11.17
C SER A 301 5.21 5.26 12.40
N THR A 302 6.53 5.39 12.31
CA THR A 302 7.38 5.95 13.35
C THR A 302 7.58 7.45 13.16
N PHE A 303 7.87 7.87 11.93
CA PHE A 303 8.28 9.23 11.59
C PHE A 303 7.21 9.95 10.77
N HIS A 304 6.76 11.12 11.24
CA HIS A 304 5.65 11.88 10.66
C HIS A 304 5.98 13.38 10.51
N GLY A 305 7.25 13.68 10.29
CA GLY A 305 7.76 15.03 10.05
C GLY A 305 9.28 15.08 10.18
N ALA A 306 9.97 13.98 9.82
CA ALA A 306 11.37 13.84 10.11
C ALA A 306 12.25 14.75 9.26
N GLU A 307 13.31 15.26 9.87
CA GLU A 307 14.31 16.12 9.24
C GLU A 307 15.69 15.47 9.35
N ILE A 308 16.45 15.50 8.27
CA ILE A 308 17.87 15.16 8.24
C ILE A 308 18.65 16.44 8.54
N LYS A 309 19.44 16.41 9.62
CA LYS A 309 20.20 17.56 10.11
C LYS A 309 21.68 17.29 10.23
N ASN A 310 22.47 18.37 10.21
CA ASN A 310 23.92 18.35 10.46
C ASN A 310 24.68 17.40 9.53
N ILE A 311 24.34 17.44 8.24
CA ILE A 311 24.85 16.50 7.25
C ILE A 311 26.26 16.92 6.82
N SER A 312 27.24 16.06 7.07
CA SER A 312 28.63 16.33 6.76
C SER A 312 29.44 15.06 6.48
N VAL A 313 30.56 15.21 5.79
CA VAL A 313 31.55 14.15 5.55
C VAL A 313 32.78 14.42 6.41
N ASP A 314 33.18 13.44 7.22
CA ASP A 314 34.37 13.53 8.06
C ASP A 314 35.68 13.33 7.27
N ASN A 315 36.81 13.45 7.96
CA ASN A 315 38.14 13.33 7.33
C ASN A 315 38.41 11.91 6.80
N GLN A 316 37.74 10.90 7.34
CA GLN A 316 37.81 9.51 6.88
C GLN A 316 36.86 9.24 5.71
N GLY A 317 36.05 10.21 5.29
CA GLY A 317 35.10 10.07 4.20
C GLY A 317 33.75 9.48 4.62
N ASN A 318 33.48 9.34 5.93
CA ASN A 318 32.18 8.86 6.40
C ASN A 318 31.18 10.01 6.45
N ILE A 319 29.92 9.73 6.09
CA ILE A 319 28.84 10.70 6.31
C ILE A 319 28.41 10.62 7.77
N ASN A 320 28.29 11.78 8.42
CA ASN A 320 27.73 11.96 9.74
C ASN A 320 26.50 12.87 9.64
N LEU A 321 25.37 12.43 10.17
CA LEU A 321 24.12 13.20 10.18
C LEU A 321 23.21 12.75 11.33
N ARG A 322 22.11 13.48 11.53
CA ARG A 322 21.03 13.08 12.44
C ARG A 322 19.70 13.07 11.72
N ILE A 323 18.84 12.11 12.03
CA ILE A 323 17.43 12.15 11.68
C ILE A 323 16.64 12.50 12.93
N GLU A 324 15.90 13.59 12.87
CA GLU A 324 15.21 14.15 14.01
C GLU A 324 13.70 14.25 13.75
N ASP A 325 12.89 13.87 14.74
CA ASP A 325 11.45 14.02 14.66
C ASP A 325 10.82 14.30 16.02
N PHE A 326 9.67 14.97 16.02
CA PHE A 326 8.88 15.19 17.22
C PHE A 326 7.77 14.16 17.29
N TYR A 327 7.88 13.20 18.21
CA TYR A 327 6.91 12.13 18.38
C TYR A 327 5.66 12.66 19.08
N ASN A 328 4.69 13.08 18.27
CA ASN A 328 3.42 13.64 18.70
C ASN A 328 2.23 13.12 17.88
N PHE A 329 1.05 13.21 18.49
CA PHE A 329 -0.22 12.89 17.83
C PHE A 329 -1.10 14.13 17.76
N ASN A 330 -0.78 15.01 16.80
CA ASN A 330 -1.56 16.21 16.54
C ASN A 330 -3.00 15.87 16.11
N PRO A 331 -3.99 16.76 16.40
CA PRO A 331 -5.38 16.54 16.03
C PRO A 331 -5.59 16.27 14.54
N GLY A 332 -6.59 15.44 14.22
CA GLY A 332 -7.00 15.18 12.84
C GLY A 332 -6.31 13.98 12.18
N ARG A 333 -5.72 13.06 12.97
CA ARG A 333 -5.19 11.81 12.41
C ARG A 333 -6.33 10.99 11.80
N THR A 334 -6.13 10.48 10.58
CA THR A 334 -7.15 9.65 9.89
C THR A 334 -7.01 8.17 10.22
N SER A 335 -5.78 7.68 10.41
CA SER A 335 -5.52 6.28 10.75
C SER A 335 -6.01 5.93 12.16
N VAL A 336 -6.46 4.69 12.36
CA VAL A 336 -6.88 4.19 13.68
C VAL A 336 -5.75 4.33 14.71
N LYS A 337 -4.52 3.96 14.32
CA LYS A 337 -3.32 4.06 15.17
C LYS A 337 -3.05 5.50 15.60
N GLY A 338 -3.13 6.44 14.65
CA GLY A 338 -2.96 7.86 14.93
C GLY A 338 -4.03 8.40 15.87
N ARG A 339 -5.31 8.02 15.65
CA ARG A 339 -6.43 8.42 16.53
C ARG A 339 -6.33 7.83 17.94
N ILE A 340 -5.84 6.59 18.08
CA ILE A 340 -5.55 5.97 19.38
C ILE A 340 -4.44 6.76 20.09
N GLY A 341 -3.34 7.07 19.39
CA GLY A 341 -2.26 7.89 19.93
C GLY A 341 -2.73 9.29 20.37
N GLU A 342 -3.52 9.96 19.53
CA GLU A 342 -4.12 11.27 19.81
C GLU A 342 -4.98 11.23 21.07
N LYS A 343 -5.84 10.21 21.20
CA LYS A 343 -6.66 10.02 22.41
C LYS A 343 -5.81 9.88 23.67
N HIS A 344 -4.81 9.01 23.66
CA HIS A 344 -3.96 8.82 24.84
C HIS A 344 -3.16 10.07 25.16
N GLN A 345 -2.71 10.81 24.14
CA GLN A 345 -2.03 12.09 24.33
C GLN A 345 -2.94 13.13 24.96
N ASN A 346 -4.17 13.28 24.46
CA ASN A 346 -5.16 14.22 25.00
C ASN A 346 -5.59 13.90 26.44
N ARG A 347 -5.44 12.63 26.87
CA ARG A 347 -5.68 12.19 28.26
C ARG A 347 -4.45 12.31 29.17
N GLY A 348 -3.31 12.74 28.65
CA GLY A 348 -2.04 12.75 29.39
C GLY A 348 -1.45 11.35 29.64
N GLU A 349 -1.99 10.31 29.01
CA GLU A 349 -1.51 8.93 29.13
C GLU A 349 -0.31 8.64 28.21
N LEU A 350 -0.17 9.43 27.13
CA LEU A 350 0.95 9.42 26.19
C LEU A 350 1.65 10.78 26.23
N GLY A 351 2.89 10.80 26.70
CA GLY A 351 3.72 12.01 26.69
C GLY A 351 4.45 12.17 25.35
N PRO A 352 4.35 13.33 24.67
CA PRO A 352 5.16 13.59 23.49
C PRO A 352 6.65 13.69 23.86
N TYR A 353 7.52 13.32 22.93
CA TYR A 353 8.97 13.37 23.14
C TYR A 353 9.70 13.56 21.82
N TYR A 354 10.94 14.02 21.89
CA TYR A 354 11.76 14.24 20.70
C TYR A 354 12.63 13.02 20.41
N ILE A 355 12.82 12.69 19.13
CA ILE A 355 13.67 11.59 18.67
C ILE A 355 14.87 12.19 17.93
N ILE A 356 16.07 11.74 18.29
CA ILE A 356 17.31 12.05 17.57
C ILE A 356 17.98 10.73 17.23
N THR A 357 18.01 10.37 15.95
CA THR A 357 18.72 9.20 15.46
C THR A 357 20.06 9.63 14.86
N VAL A 358 21.16 9.25 15.50
CA VAL A 358 22.50 9.55 14.98
C VAL A 358 22.87 8.51 13.94
N LEU A 359 23.27 8.93 12.74
CA LEU A 359 23.76 8.03 11.69
C LEU A 359 25.22 8.33 11.36
N LYS A 360 25.98 7.26 11.12
CA LYS A 360 27.31 7.30 10.54
C LYS A 360 27.38 6.29 9.41
N ILE A 361 27.59 6.77 8.19
CA ILE A 361 27.66 5.94 6.97
C ILE A 361 29.11 5.81 6.55
N PRO A 362 29.71 4.61 6.62
CA PRO A 362 31.07 4.36 6.16
C PRO A 362 31.25 4.75 4.69
N LYS A 363 32.42 5.28 4.34
CA LYS A 363 32.77 5.73 2.98
C LYS A 363 32.41 4.69 1.92
N GLU A 364 32.69 3.43 2.20
CA GLU A 364 32.52 2.28 1.30
C GLU A 364 31.04 1.99 0.97
N GLN A 365 30.10 2.46 1.80
CA GLN A 365 28.67 2.22 1.60
C GLN A 365 28.00 3.27 0.71
N TRP A 366 28.64 4.44 0.50
CA TRP A 366 28.02 5.55 -0.25
C TRP A 366 28.90 6.08 -1.39
N GLN A 367 30.21 5.84 -1.36
CA GLN A 367 31.10 6.08 -2.50
C GLN A 367 31.25 4.79 -3.29
N LYS A 368 30.50 4.67 -4.38
CA LYS A 368 30.71 3.65 -5.40
C LYS A 368 32.03 3.88 -6.13
#